data_AF-A0A7V6I1W3-F1
#
_entry.id   AF-A0A7V6I1W3-F1
#
_cell.length_a   1.000
_cell.length_b   1.000
_cell.length_c   1.000
_cell.angle_alpha   90.00
_cell.angle_beta   90.00
_cell.angle_gamma   90.00
#
_symmetry.space_group_name_H-M   'P 1'
#
loop_
_entity.id
_entity.type
_entity.pdbx_description
1 polymer ?
#
loop_
_entity_poly.entity_id
_entity_poly.type
_entity_poly.pdbx_seq_one_letter_code
_entity_poly.pdbx_strand_id
1 'polypeptide(L)'
;MSAHKDQNRGSFSSKFAVIAATAGSAVGLGNIWRFPYLAGENGGGAFLLVYLLCVVIMGIPVMTSEFVIGRAAQRNAYGAFKKLQPKNHRWHYVGILGIAAAFMILAFYTTVAGWTLEYFFQSVTGNLFKPDGDYATVFNEFSSGSVRPVIWFLVFMGLTGFVIVSGVENGIEKYSKILMPLLFVLLIVLAIRSVTFDGAGEGLKFLFKPDMSKISGDVFLKALGQAFFSLSIGMGTLITYGSYIKKEDNLATSAAWITLVDTMIAIIAGIAIFPALFAFGGSPSSGPGLVFAVLPEIFEQMPLGSVFAALFFILLSIAALTSTISILEVVVAYLV
;
A
#
# COMPACT_ATOMS: atom_id res chain seq x y z
N MET A 1 6.50 -21.36 -39.96
CA MET A 1 5.85 -21.80 -38.70
C MET A 1 6.95 -22.08 -37.68
N SER A 2 7.28 -21.09 -36.85
CA SER A 2 8.12 -21.29 -35.67
C SER A 2 7.22 -21.03 -34.48
N ALA A 3 6.73 -22.10 -33.87
CA ALA A 3 6.11 -22.03 -32.56
C ALA A 3 7.20 -21.60 -31.58
N HIS A 4 7.22 -20.32 -31.22
CA HIS A 4 7.84 -19.92 -29.97
C HIS A 4 7.17 -20.76 -28.88
N LYS A 5 7.93 -21.68 -28.28
CA LYS A 5 7.61 -22.28 -26.99
C LYS A 5 7.29 -21.11 -26.05
N ASP A 6 6.01 -20.90 -25.74
CA ASP A 6 5.61 -20.07 -24.61
C ASP A 6 6.32 -20.69 -23.39
N GLN A 7 7.37 -20.02 -22.91
CA GLN A 7 7.99 -20.36 -21.64
C GLN A 7 6.89 -20.38 -20.58
N ASN A 8 6.88 -21.42 -19.73
CA ASN A 8 5.89 -21.64 -18.66
C ASN A 8 5.62 -20.34 -17.88
N ARG A 9 4.61 -19.59 -18.29
CA ARG A 9 4.15 -18.40 -17.61
C ARG A 9 3.61 -18.85 -16.25
N GLY A 10 4.18 -18.34 -15.17
CA GLY A 10 3.69 -18.64 -13.82
C GLY A 10 2.19 -18.39 -13.73
N SER A 11 1.45 -19.31 -13.11
CA SER A 11 0.01 -19.21 -12.94
C SER A 11 -0.34 -19.24 -11.46
N PHE A 12 -1.39 -18.53 -11.06
CA PHE A 12 -1.98 -18.69 -9.74
C PHE A 12 -2.74 -20.02 -9.66
N SER A 13 -2.72 -20.65 -8.48
CA SER A 13 -3.39 -21.95 -8.26
C SER A 13 -4.92 -21.84 -8.35
N SER A 14 -5.47 -20.66 -8.05
CA SER A 14 -6.92 -20.44 -7.90
C SER A 14 -7.32 -18.98 -8.09
N LYS A 15 -8.62 -18.75 -8.32
CA LYS A 15 -9.21 -17.40 -8.32
C LYS A 15 -8.95 -16.65 -7.01
N PHE A 16 -9.14 -17.33 -5.88
CA PHE A 16 -8.91 -16.75 -4.56
C PHE A 16 -7.47 -16.25 -4.42
N ALA A 17 -6.50 -16.99 -4.99
CA ALA A 17 -5.11 -16.57 -4.99
C ALA A 17 -4.85 -15.29 -5.79
N VAL A 18 -5.46 -15.14 -6.97
CA VAL A 18 -5.33 -13.89 -7.75
C VAL A 18 -5.95 -12.73 -6.99
N ILE A 19 -7.13 -12.91 -6.42
CA ILE A 19 -7.81 -11.86 -5.64
C ILE A 19 -7.00 -11.51 -4.38
N ALA A 20 -6.49 -12.50 -3.66
CA ALA A 20 -5.68 -12.29 -2.46
C ALA A 20 -4.36 -11.59 -2.78
N ALA A 21 -3.68 -11.96 -3.87
CA ALA A 21 -2.47 -11.29 -4.33
C ALA A 21 -2.76 -9.86 -4.79
N THR A 22 -3.88 -9.63 -5.49
CA THR A 22 -4.26 -8.28 -5.93
C THR A 22 -4.71 -7.41 -4.77
N ALA A 23 -5.42 -7.97 -3.79
CA ALA A 23 -5.74 -7.28 -2.55
C ALA A 23 -4.48 -6.97 -1.74
N GLY A 24 -3.50 -7.89 -1.69
CA GLY A 24 -2.20 -7.63 -1.07
C GLY A 24 -1.34 -6.62 -1.83
N SER A 25 -1.54 -6.46 -3.13
CA SER A 25 -0.95 -5.35 -3.88
C SER A 25 -1.53 -4.01 -3.44
N ALA A 26 -2.86 -3.94 -3.37
CA ALA A 26 -3.58 -2.71 -3.03
C ALA A 26 -3.36 -2.31 -1.56
N VAL A 27 -3.41 -3.29 -0.65
CA VAL A 27 -3.19 -3.08 0.78
C VAL A 27 -1.70 -2.94 1.08
N GLY A 28 -1.28 -1.73 1.43
CA GLY A 28 0.12 -1.41 1.70
C GLY A 28 0.35 -0.15 2.53
N LEU A 29 1.54 0.45 2.36
CA LEU A 29 1.87 1.78 2.88
C LEU A 29 0.89 2.85 2.39
N GLY A 30 0.22 2.64 1.24
CA GLY A 30 -0.85 3.51 0.76
C GLY A 30 -1.97 3.70 1.80
N ASN A 31 -2.37 2.62 2.47
CA ASN A 31 -3.49 2.62 3.42
C ASN A 31 -3.05 2.98 4.84
N ILE A 32 -1.88 2.51 5.27
CA ILE A 32 -1.47 2.57 6.68
C ILE A 32 -0.55 3.75 6.97
N TRP A 33 0.21 4.23 5.98
CA TRP A 33 1.09 5.39 6.14
C TRP A 33 0.58 6.60 5.36
N ARG A 34 0.30 6.43 4.06
CA ARG A 34 -0.02 7.52 3.15
C ARG A 34 -1.39 8.13 3.40
N PHE A 35 -2.41 7.28 3.52
CA PHE A 35 -3.78 7.73 3.78
C PHE A 35 -3.90 8.53 5.09
N PRO A 36 -3.38 8.09 6.24
CA PRO A 36 -3.50 8.84 7.49
C PRO A 36 -2.84 10.21 7.45
N TYR A 37 -1.64 10.35 6.88
CA TYR A 37 -1.03 11.69 6.81
C TYR A 37 -1.79 12.60 5.84
N LEU A 38 -2.28 12.09 4.71
CA LEU A 38 -3.09 12.88 3.78
C LEU A 38 -4.42 13.27 4.40
N ALA A 39 -5.11 12.35 5.07
CA ALA A 39 -6.33 12.68 5.79
C ALA A 39 -6.06 13.72 6.89
N GLY A 40 -4.95 13.59 7.62
CA GLY A 40 -4.54 14.53 8.65
C GLY A 40 -4.33 15.96 8.13
N GLU A 41 -3.56 16.12 7.06
CA GLU A 41 -3.25 17.41 6.46
C GLU A 41 -4.44 18.06 5.72
N ASN A 42 -5.42 17.27 5.30
CA ASN A 42 -6.49 17.71 4.38
C ASN A 42 -7.90 17.66 5.00
N GLY A 43 -7.99 17.78 6.33
CA GLY A 43 -9.28 17.98 7.02
C GLY A 43 -10.04 16.70 7.38
N GLY A 44 -9.33 15.60 7.59
CA GLY A 44 -9.84 14.35 8.14
C GLY A 44 -11.02 13.81 7.36
N GLY A 45 -12.21 13.83 7.96
CA GLY A 45 -13.44 13.34 7.37
C GLY A 45 -13.80 13.98 6.03
N ALA A 46 -13.42 15.23 5.78
CA ALA A 46 -13.67 15.89 4.50
C ALA A 46 -12.86 15.22 3.37
N PHE A 47 -11.58 14.96 3.62
CA PHE A 47 -10.72 14.20 2.71
C PHE A 47 -11.22 12.77 2.54
N LEU A 48 -11.58 12.08 3.63
CA LEU A 48 -12.11 10.71 3.58
C LEU A 48 -13.36 10.63 2.69
N LEU A 49 -14.31 11.58 2.81
CA LEU A 49 -15.50 11.62 1.97
C LEU A 49 -15.16 11.71 0.49
N VAL A 50 -14.29 12.66 0.11
CA VAL A 50 -13.87 12.85 -1.29
C VAL A 50 -13.09 11.64 -1.80
N TYR A 51 -12.23 11.06 -0.97
CA TYR A 51 -11.50 9.82 -1.26
C TYR A 51 -12.45 8.66 -1.58
N LEU A 52 -13.46 8.42 -0.74
CA LEU A 52 -14.44 7.35 -0.96
C LEU A 52 -15.22 7.55 -2.26
N LEU A 53 -15.58 8.79 -2.60
CA LEU A 53 -16.22 9.10 -3.88
C LEU A 53 -15.29 8.80 -5.07
N CYS A 54 -14.01 9.17 -4.98
CA CYS A 54 -13.03 8.88 -6.02
C CYS A 54 -12.83 7.36 -6.20
N VAL A 55 -12.76 6.61 -5.10
CA VAL A 55 -12.61 5.15 -5.11
C VAL A 55 -13.79 4.47 -5.81
N VAL A 56 -15.03 4.87 -5.48
CA VAL A 56 -16.23 4.25 -6.05
C VAL A 56 -16.43 4.66 -7.51
N ILE A 57 -16.33 5.96 -7.82
CA ILE A 57 -16.68 6.51 -9.14
C ILE A 57 -15.57 6.29 -10.16
N MET A 58 -14.31 6.34 -9.76
CA MET A 58 -13.16 6.24 -10.66
C MET A 58 -12.32 4.98 -10.40
N GLY A 59 -12.07 4.64 -9.15
CA GLY A 59 -11.25 3.48 -8.77
C GLY A 59 -11.79 2.16 -9.32
N ILE A 60 -13.04 1.80 -8.99
CA ILE A 60 -13.66 0.53 -9.41
C ILE A 60 -13.73 0.40 -10.95
N PRO A 61 -14.22 1.42 -11.71
CA PRO A 61 -14.28 1.30 -13.17
C PRO A 61 -12.91 1.18 -13.84
N VAL A 62 -11.91 1.94 -13.36
CA VAL A 62 -10.57 1.90 -13.95
C VAL A 62 -9.86 0.58 -13.60
N MET A 63 -9.97 0.10 -12.36
CA MET A 63 -9.47 -1.22 -11.97
C MET A 63 -10.09 -2.33 -12.82
N THR A 64 -11.42 -2.29 -13.01
CA THR A 64 -12.12 -3.26 -13.87
C THR A 64 -11.60 -3.20 -15.31
N SER A 65 -11.34 -2.00 -15.84
CA SER A 65 -10.79 -1.80 -17.18
C SER A 65 -9.39 -2.39 -17.32
N GLU A 66 -8.51 -2.21 -16.33
CA GLU A 66 -7.18 -2.82 -16.33
C GLU A 66 -7.24 -4.34 -16.28
N PHE A 67 -8.13 -4.92 -15.46
CA PHE A 67 -8.35 -6.37 -15.47
C PHE A 67 -8.86 -6.88 -16.81
N VAL A 68 -9.77 -6.15 -17.47
CA VAL A 68 -10.27 -6.52 -18.80
C VAL A 68 -9.14 -6.54 -19.81
N ILE A 69 -8.30 -5.50 -19.83
CA ILE A 69 -7.13 -5.40 -20.73
C ILE A 69 -6.15 -6.55 -20.47
N GLY A 70 -5.79 -6.77 -19.19
CA GLY A 70 -4.88 -7.84 -18.78
C GLY A 70 -5.39 -9.22 -19.19
N ARG A 71 -6.64 -9.52 -18.84
CA ARG A 71 -7.26 -10.82 -19.11
C ARG A 71 -7.42 -11.08 -20.61
N ALA A 72 -7.85 -10.08 -21.38
CA ALA A 72 -8.03 -10.23 -22.82
C ALA A 72 -6.69 -10.48 -23.54
N ALA A 73 -5.62 -9.84 -23.08
CA ALA A 73 -4.32 -9.98 -23.70
C ALA A 73 -3.55 -11.24 -23.26
N GLN A 74 -3.67 -11.63 -21.98
CA GLN A 74 -2.82 -12.65 -21.34
C GLN A 74 -1.31 -12.31 -21.51
N ARG A 75 -0.95 -11.03 -21.34
CA ARG A 75 0.41 -10.47 -21.50
C ARG A 75 0.69 -9.41 -20.43
N ASN A 76 1.96 -9.09 -20.20
CA ASN A 76 2.37 -7.94 -19.37
C ASN A 76 1.80 -6.61 -19.92
N ALA A 77 1.90 -5.52 -19.15
CA ALA A 77 1.31 -4.23 -19.50
C ALA A 77 1.64 -3.75 -20.94
N TYR A 78 2.91 -3.73 -21.32
CA TYR A 78 3.33 -3.37 -22.69
C TYR A 78 2.74 -4.32 -23.73
N GLY A 79 2.89 -5.63 -23.51
CA GLY A 79 2.43 -6.66 -24.42
C GLY A 79 0.91 -6.67 -24.59
N ALA A 80 0.16 -6.28 -23.56
CA ALA A 80 -1.29 -6.20 -23.58
C ALA A 80 -1.78 -5.10 -24.52
N PHE A 81 -1.28 -3.87 -24.34
CA PHE A 81 -1.59 -2.78 -25.25
C PHE A 81 -1.09 -3.05 -26.67
N LYS A 82 0.10 -3.64 -26.84
CA LYS A 82 0.62 -4.00 -28.18
C LYS A 82 -0.24 -5.04 -28.90
N LYS A 83 -0.86 -5.97 -28.18
CA LYS A 83 -1.73 -7.01 -28.74
C LYS A 83 -3.14 -6.48 -29.05
N LEU A 84 -3.68 -5.61 -28.21
CA LEU A 84 -5.06 -5.12 -28.31
C LEU A 84 -5.21 -3.81 -29.10
N GLN A 85 -4.12 -3.10 -29.38
CA GLN A 85 -4.18 -1.83 -30.11
C GLN A 85 -4.75 -2.02 -31.53
N PRO A 86 -5.59 -1.08 -32.01
CA PRO A 86 -5.99 -1.05 -33.41
C PRO A 86 -4.79 -0.86 -34.34
N LYS A 87 -4.93 -1.26 -35.61
CA LYS A 87 -3.91 -1.01 -36.64
C LYS A 87 -3.59 0.50 -36.68
N ASN A 88 -2.31 0.82 -36.84
CA ASN A 88 -1.75 2.19 -36.87
C ASN A 88 -1.80 3.01 -35.57
N HIS A 89 -2.20 2.42 -34.44
CA HIS A 89 -2.15 3.10 -33.14
C HIS A 89 -0.90 2.68 -32.35
N ARG A 90 -0.49 3.53 -31.41
CA ARG A 90 0.71 3.32 -30.57
C ARG A 90 0.38 3.23 -29.07
N TRP A 91 -0.71 2.55 -28.72
CA TRP A 91 -1.16 2.39 -27.33
C TRP A 91 -0.15 1.65 -26.45
N HIS A 92 0.75 0.86 -27.05
CA HIS A 92 1.84 0.22 -26.31
C HIS A 92 2.72 1.19 -25.51
N TYR A 93 2.80 2.48 -25.87
CA TYR A 93 3.48 3.48 -25.04
C TYR A 93 2.78 3.74 -23.70
N VAL A 94 1.46 3.58 -23.60
CA VAL A 94 0.73 3.65 -22.32
C VAL A 94 1.20 2.52 -21.40
N GLY A 95 1.42 1.33 -21.96
CA GLY A 95 2.00 0.21 -21.21
C GLY A 95 3.42 0.50 -20.71
N ILE A 96 4.26 1.16 -21.51
CA ILE A 96 5.60 1.59 -21.09
C ILE A 96 5.51 2.63 -19.97
N LEU A 97 4.61 3.60 -20.08
CA LEU A 97 4.39 4.60 -19.03
C LEU A 97 3.98 3.95 -17.71
N GLY A 98 3.11 2.94 -17.74
CA GLY A 98 2.74 2.16 -16.55
C GLY A 98 3.94 1.44 -15.93
N ILE A 99 4.76 0.77 -16.73
CA ILE A 99 5.97 0.08 -16.26
C ILE A 99 6.99 1.09 -15.68
N ALA A 100 7.17 2.23 -16.32
CA ALA A 100 8.02 3.30 -15.83
C ALA A 100 7.50 3.86 -14.50
N ALA A 101 6.18 4.05 -14.37
CA ALA A 101 5.55 4.45 -13.12
C ALA A 101 5.76 3.41 -12.02
N ALA A 102 5.59 2.11 -12.31
CA ALA A 102 5.88 1.04 -11.36
C ALA A 102 7.34 1.07 -10.89
N PHE A 103 8.30 1.23 -11.81
CA PHE A 103 9.72 1.35 -11.47
C PHE A 103 10.02 2.56 -10.57
N MET A 104 9.47 3.73 -10.91
CA MET A 104 9.65 4.95 -10.12
C MET A 104 8.99 4.85 -8.74
N ILE A 105 7.80 4.24 -8.65
CA ILE A 105 7.12 3.99 -7.39
C ILE A 105 7.94 3.04 -6.53
N LEU A 106 8.40 1.92 -7.09
CA LEU A 106 9.23 0.95 -6.38
C LEU A 106 10.46 1.60 -5.73
N ALA A 107 11.10 2.54 -6.44
CA ALA A 107 12.30 3.22 -5.96
C ALA A 107 12.07 3.97 -4.63
N PHE A 108 11.05 4.83 -4.54
CA PHE A 108 10.79 5.55 -3.28
C PHE A 108 10.05 4.68 -2.26
N TYR A 109 9.17 3.79 -2.72
CA TYR A 109 8.35 2.95 -1.86
C TYR A 109 9.23 1.99 -1.05
N THR A 110 10.25 1.40 -1.67
CA THR A 110 11.20 0.50 -0.99
C THR A 110 12.06 1.25 0.03
N THR A 111 12.33 2.54 -0.18
CA THR A 111 13.02 3.37 0.82
C THR A 111 12.17 3.51 2.08
N VAL A 112 10.89 3.88 1.93
CA VAL A 112 9.96 3.98 3.07
C VAL A 112 9.77 2.61 3.73
N ALA A 113 9.69 1.54 2.93
CA ALA A 113 9.63 0.18 3.42
C ALA A 113 10.86 -0.18 4.29
N GLY A 114 12.05 0.22 3.87
CA GLY A 114 13.27 0.08 4.67
C GLY A 114 13.19 0.77 6.04
N TRP A 115 12.57 1.96 6.12
CA TRP A 115 12.33 2.64 7.39
C TRP A 115 11.44 1.81 8.33
N THR A 116 10.43 1.12 7.79
CA THR A 116 9.54 0.29 8.62
C THR A 116 10.28 -0.90 9.26
N LEU A 117 11.23 -1.51 8.56
CA LEU A 117 12.06 -2.58 9.11
C LEU A 117 13.05 -2.06 10.16
N GLU A 118 13.67 -0.91 9.93
CA GLU A 118 14.54 -0.26 10.91
C GLU A 118 13.78 0.03 12.21
N TYR A 119 12.60 0.63 12.12
CA TYR A 119 11.80 0.96 13.29
C TYR A 119 11.26 -0.29 14.00
N PHE A 120 10.93 -1.35 13.25
CA PHE A 120 10.62 -2.65 13.84
C PHE A 120 11.82 -3.19 14.61
N PHE A 121 13.02 -3.16 14.02
CA PHE A 121 14.25 -3.61 14.66
C PHE A 121 14.56 -2.81 15.94
N GLN A 122 14.41 -1.49 15.92
CA GLN A 122 14.56 -0.66 17.11
C GLN A 122 13.52 -0.96 18.18
N SER A 123 12.27 -1.25 17.79
CA SER A 123 11.19 -1.59 18.72
C SER A 123 11.49 -2.88 19.49
N VAL A 124 11.99 -3.91 18.79
CA VAL A 124 12.28 -5.22 19.42
C VAL A 124 13.61 -5.24 20.18
N THR A 125 14.57 -4.38 19.81
CA THR A 125 15.86 -4.26 20.52
C THR A 125 15.80 -3.27 21.69
N GLY A 126 14.68 -2.58 21.89
CA GLY A 126 14.51 -1.59 22.96
C GLY A 126 15.20 -0.25 22.68
N ASN A 127 15.69 -0.02 21.46
CA ASN A 127 16.40 1.20 21.07
C ASN A 127 15.48 2.29 20.48
N LEU A 128 14.19 2.00 20.30
CA LEU A 128 13.24 2.93 19.68
C LEU A 128 13.01 4.17 20.56
N PHE A 129 12.76 3.96 21.85
CA PHE A 129 12.46 5.04 22.77
C PHE A 129 13.77 5.63 23.29
N LYS A 130 13.85 6.96 23.21
CA LYS A 130 14.95 7.72 23.77
C LYS A 130 14.34 8.72 24.75
N PRO A 131 14.67 8.62 26.06
CA PRO A 131 14.23 9.61 27.03
C PRO A 131 14.63 11.01 26.57
N ASP A 132 13.68 11.96 26.61
CA ASP A 132 13.83 13.34 26.11
C ASP A 132 14.16 13.45 24.60
N GLY A 133 13.87 12.40 23.82
CA GLY A 133 14.20 12.31 22.42
C GLY A 133 13.30 13.18 21.53
N ASP A 134 13.90 14.06 20.74
CA ASP A 134 13.23 14.64 19.57
C ASP A 134 13.13 13.58 18.46
N TYR A 135 12.01 12.85 18.45
CA TYR A 135 11.72 11.79 17.47
C TYR A 135 11.73 12.31 16.02
N ALA A 136 11.39 13.57 15.78
CA ALA A 136 11.45 14.17 14.44
C ALA A 136 12.91 14.34 14.00
N THR A 137 13.79 14.83 14.89
CA THR A 137 15.22 14.92 14.62
C THR A 137 15.85 13.54 14.41
N VAL A 138 15.53 12.55 15.26
CA VAL A 138 16.02 11.17 15.11
C VAL A 138 15.60 10.57 13.76
N PHE A 139 14.35 10.77 13.35
CA PHE A 139 13.87 10.32 12.04
C PHE A 139 14.59 11.04 10.89
N ASN A 140 14.79 12.35 10.99
CA ASN A 140 15.46 13.14 9.95
C ASN A 140 16.94 12.75 9.81
N GLU A 141 17.66 12.58 10.92
CA GLU A 141 19.05 12.11 10.92
C GLU A 141 19.17 10.71 10.32
N PHE A 142 18.24 9.82 10.66
CA PHE A 142 18.18 8.49 10.05
C PHE A 142 17.92 8.61 8.55
N SER A 143 16.79 9.18 8.14
CA SER A 143 16.31 9.17 6.76
C SER A 143 17.19 9.95 5.78
N SER A 144 17.91 10.97 6.25
CA SER A 144 18.91 11.71 5.46
C SER A 144 20.31 11.10 5.50
N GLY A 145 20.54 10.09 6.34
CA GLY A 145 21.82 9.40 6.45
C GLY A 145 22.20 8.67 5.16
N SER A 146 23.50 8.65 4.83
CA SER A 146 24.01 8.08 3.57
C SER A 146 24.15 6.55 3.57
N VAL A 147 24.22 5.92 4.74
CA VAL A 147 24.52 4.49 4.87
C VAL A 147 23.35 3.70 5.44
N ARG A 148 22.84 4.08 6.62
CA ARG A 148 21.87 3.28 7.37
C ARG A 148 20.54 3.08 6.62
N PRO A 149 19.90 4.11 6.02
CA PRO A 149 18.71 3.91 5.18
C PRO A 149 18.97 3.03 3.98
N VAL A 150 20.15 3.16 3.34
CA VAL A 150 20.53 2.38 2.16
C VAL A 150 20.67 0.90 2.51
N ILE A 151 21.23 0.57 3.67
CA ILE A 151 21.30 -0.82 4.14
C ILE A 151 19.88 -1.39 4.28
N TRP A 152 18.96 -0.69 4.93
CA TRP A 152 17.59 -1.19 5.08
C TRP A 152 16.82 -1.24 3.78
N PHE A 153 17.05 -0.31 2.86
CA PHE A 153 16.55 -0.38 1.49
C PHE A 153 17.02 -1.68 0.81
N LEU A 154 18.31 -2.01 0.87
CA LEU A 154 18.86 -3.21 0.27
C LEU A 154 18.34 -4.49 0.93
N VAL A 155 18.20 -4.49 2.25
CA VAL A 155 17.60 -5.60 3.00
C VAL A 155 16.15 -5.80 2.55
N PHE A 156 15.35 -4.73 2.50
CA PHE A 156 13.95 -4.81 2.07
C PHE A 156 13.84 -5.30 0.61
N MET A 157 14.67 -4.75 -0.27
CA MET A 157 14.72 -5.16 -1.67
C MET A 157 15.13 -6.64 -1.82
N GLY A 158 16.05 -7.12 -0.98
CA GLY A 158 16.42 -8.53 -0.90
C GLY A 158 15.24 -9.43 -0.50
N LEU A 159 14.43 -9.02 0.48
CA LEU A 159 13.21 -9.74 0.88
C LEU A 159 12.18 -9.80 -0.25
N THR A 160 11.92 -8.65 -0.90
CA THR A 160 11.00 -8.59 -2.05
C THR A 160 11.51 -9.45 -3.21
N GLY A 161 12.81 -9.37 -3.52
CA GLY A 161 13.46 -10.17 -4.57
C GLY A 161 13.40 -11.67 -4.30
N PHE A 162 13.60 -12.09 -3.05
CA PHE A 162 13.48 -13.49 -2.63
C PHE A 162 12.07 -14.07 -2.90
N VAL A 163 11.03 -13.29 -2.63
CA VAL A 163 9.66 -13.69 -2.91
C VAL A 163 9.40 -13.80 -4.41
N ILE A 164 9.88 -12.84 -5.21
CA ILE A 164 9.68 -12.85 -6.67
C ILE A 164 10.45 -13.98 -7.36
N VAL A 165 11.68 -14.28 -6.93
CA VAL A 165 12.46 -15.42 -7.45
C VAL A 165 11.78 -16.75 -7.14
N SER A 166 10.99 -16.83 -6.08
CA SER A 166 10.17 -18.01 -5.76
C SER A 166 8.98 -18.21 -6.72
N GLY A 167 8.71 -17.25 -7.61
CA GLY A 167 7.66 -17.31 -8.63
C GLY A 167 6.26 -16.99 -8.11
N VAL A 168 5.27 -17.03 -9.02
CA VAL A 168 3.88 -16.62 -8.74
C VAL A 168 3.21 -17.49 -7.66
N GLU A 169 3.25 -18.81 -7.82
CA GLU A 169 2.56 -19.74 -6.90
C GLU A 169 3.32 -19.92 -5.57
N ASN A 170 4.62 -20.27 -5.64
CA ASN A 170 5.41 -20.55 -4.45
C ASN A 170 5.91 -19.31 -3.71
N GLY A 171 5.90 -18.15 -4.37
CA GLY A 171 6.23 -16.84 -3.81
C GLY A 171 4.97 -16.02 -3.56
N ILE A 172 4.55 -15.25 -4.57
CA ILE A 172 3.53 -14.18 -4.45
C ILE A 172 2.26 -14.71 -3.77
N GLU A 173 1.70 -15.80 -4.26
CA GLU A 173 0.48 -16.40 -3.72
C GLU A 173 0.66 -16.91 -2.29
N LYS A 174 1.69 -17.72 -2.04
CA LYS A 174 1.95 -18.33 -0.73
C LYS A 174 2.08 -17.27 0.35
N TYR A 175 2.91 -16.26 0.12
CA TYR A 175 3.14 -15.21 1.10
C TYR A 175 1.91 -14.30 1.25
N SER A 176 1.20 -13.97 0.17
CA SER A 176 -0.02 -13.15 0.26
C SER A 176 -1.10 -13.82 1.12
N LYS A 177 -1.28 -15.15 0.99
CA LYS A 177 -2.26 -15.91 1.80
C LYS A 177 -1.97 -15.91 3.30
N ILE A 178 -0.71 -15.74 3.69
CA ILE A 178 -0.28 -15.75 5.10
C ILE A 178 -0.24 -14.32 5.65
N LEU A 179 0.37 -13.40 4.89
CA LEU A 179 0.65 -12.04 5.31
C LEU A 179 -0.62 -11.18 5.40
N MET A 180 -1.59 -11.37 4.50
CA MET A 180 -2.82 -10.55 4.49
C MET A 180 -3.70 -10.77 5.72
N PRO A 181 -4.03 -12.01 6.13
CA PRO A 181 -4.76 -12.23 7.37
C PRO A 181 -4.01 -11.73 8.60
N LEU A 182 -2.68 -11.94 8.65
CA LEU A 182 -1.85 -11.46 9.76
C LEU A 182 -1.90 -9.94 9.87
N LEU A 183 -1.74 -9.23 8.75
CA LEU A 183 -1.88 -7.78 8.68
C LEU A 183 -3.25 -7.33 9.20
N PHE A 184 -4.33 -7.97 8.75
CA PHE A 184 -5.69 -7.60 9.19
C PHE A 184 -5.86 -7.77 10.71
N VAL A 185 -5.40 -8.90 11.27
CA VAL A 185 -5.48 -9.16 12.72
C VAL A 185 -4.68 -8.12 13.51
N LEU A 186 -3.43 -7.87 13.12
CA LEU A 186 -2.58 -6.87 13.77
C LEU A 186 -3.23 -5.48 13.74
N LEU A 187 -3.84 -5.12 12.61
CA LEU A 187 -4.47 -3.83 12.43
C LEU A 187 -5.70 -3.66 13.33
N ILE A 188 -6.53 -4.71 13.44
CA ILE A 188 -7.68 -4.72 14.34
C ILE A 188 -7.24 -4.58 15.80
N VAL A 189 -6.19 -5.29 16.21
CA VAL A 189 -5.63 -5.17 17.58
C VAL A 189 -5.21 -3.74 17.88
N LEU A 190 -4.51 -3.09 16.95
CA LEU A 190 -4.08 -1.69 17.09
C LEU A 190 -5.26 -0.72 17.10
N ALA A 191 -6.25 -0.93 16.22
CA ALA A 191 -7.47 -0.12 16.18
C ALA A 191 -8.27 -0.21 17.49
N ILE A 192 -8.46 -1.43 18.02
CA ILE A 192 -9.12 -1.65 19.32
C ILE A 192 -8.35 -0.94 20.42
N ARG A 193 -7.02 -1.07 20.46
CA ARG A 193 -6.22 -0.39 21.48
C ARG A 193 -6.37 1.13 21.39
N SER A 194 -6.28 1.69 20.19
CA SER A 194 -6.38 3.13 19.92
C SER A 194 -7.68 3.74 20.44
N VAL A 195 -8.83 3.07 20.26
CA VAL A 195 -10.13 3.60 20.71
C VAL A 195 -10.39 3.47 22.21
N THR A 196 -9.53 2.76 22.95
CA THR A 196 -9.66 2.61 24.42
C THR A 196 -9.01 3.73 25.21
N PHE A 197 -8.28 4.65 24.56
CA PHE A 197 -7.64 5.77 25.24
C PHE A 197 -8.63 6.87 25.62
N ASP A 198 -8.36 7.54 26.73
CA ASP A 198 -9.09 8.75 27.11
C ASP A 198 -8.84 9.85 26.06
N GLY A 199 -9.90 10.47 25.54
CA GLY A 199 -9.80 11.47 24.45
C GLY A 199 -9.83 10.89 23.03
N ALA A 200 -9.82 9.56 22.86
CA ALA A 200 -9.92 8.88 21.56
C ALA A 200 -11.12 9.33 20.70
N GLY A 201 -12.22 9.74 21.35
CA GLY A 201 -13.43 10.22 20.69
C GLY A 201 -13.22 11.43 19.78
N GLU A 202 -12.25 12.31 20.08
CA GLU A 202 -11.94 13.46 19.21
C GLU A 202 -11.25 13.01 17.92
N GLY A 203 -10.38 12.00 17.97
CA GLY A 203 -9.78 11.43 16.77
C GLY A 203 -10.81 10.73 15.86
N LEU A 204 -11.79 10.05 16.45
CA LEU A 204 -12.92 9.48 15.70
C LEU A 204 -13.80 10.57 15.06
N LYS A 205 -14.09 11.65 15.79
CA LYS A 205 -14.81 12.81 15.25
C LYS A 205 -14.02 13.44 14.10
N PHE A 206 -12.72 13.63 14.24
CA PHE A 206 -11.86 14.15 13.18
C PHE A 206 -11.94 13.29 11.91
N LEU A 207 -11.93 11.96 12.06
CA LEU A 207 -11.97 11.04 10.92
C LEU A 207 -13.36 10.92 10.27
N PHE A 208 -14.45 10.95 11.05
CA PHE A 208 -15.80 10.63 10.55
C PHE A 208 -16.77 11.80 10.47
N LYS A 209 -16.45 12.96 11.03
CA LYS A 209 -17.27 14.17 10.94
C LYS A 209 -16.67 15.12 9.90
N PRO A 210 -17.12 15.07 8.63
CA PRO A 210 -16.53 15.90 7.57
C PRO A 210 -16.81 17.39 7.80
N ASP A 211 -15.75 18.19 7.77
CA ASP A 211 -15.84 19.65 7.65
C ASP A 211 -15.84 20.04 6.16
N MET A 212 -17.02 20.34 5.63
CA MET A 212 -17.20 20.66 4.21
C MET A 212 -16.42 21.91 3.78
N SER A 213 -16.05 22.80 4.71
CA SER A 213 -15.23 23.98 4.40
C SER A 213 -13.80 23.63 3.98
N LYS A 214 -13.33 22.41 4.30
CA LYS A 214 -12.02 21.90 3.93
C LYS A 214 -11.96 21.33 2.52
N ILE A 215 -13.11 21.10 1.87
CA ILE A 215 -13.14 20.54 0.51
C ILE A 215 -12.72 21.64 -0.48
N SER A 216 -11.63 21.37 -1.19
CA SER A 216 -11.08 22.23 -2.23
C SER A 216 -10.66 21.41 -3.45
N GLY A 217 -10.32 22.09 -4.56
CA GLY A 217 -9.76 21.42 -5.75
C GLY A 217 -8.46 20.67 -5.44
N ASP A 218 -7.64 21.18 -4.53
CA ASP A 218 -6.40 20.51 -4.07
C ASP A 218 -6.71 19.24 -3.27
N VAL A 219 -7.68 19.29 -2.35
CA VAL A 219 -8.15 18.10 -1.61
C VAL A 219 -8.71 17.05 -2.57
N PHE A 220 -9.44 17.45 -3.61
CA PHE A 220 -9.93 16.55 -4.64
C PHE A 220 -8.79 15.86 -5.40
N LEU A 221 -7.79 16.63 -5.87
CA LEU A 221 -6.64 16.06 -6.60
C LEU A 221 -5.80 15.12 -5.72
N LYS A 222 -5.60 15.46 -4.44
CA LYS A 222 -4.91 14.60 -3.47
C LYS A 222 -5.68 13.32 -3.19
N ALA A 223 -7.01 13.41 -3.00
CA ALA A 223 -7.87 12.26 -2.79
C ALA A 223 -7.92 11.34 -4.01
N LEU A 224 -7.98 11.91 -5.22
CA LEU A 224 -7.89 11.17 -6.48
C LEU A 224 -6.54 10.44 -6.62
N GLY A 225 -5.44 11.16 -6.40
CA GLY A 225 -4.10 10.58 -6.42
C GLY A 225 -3.92 9.50 -5.36
N GLN A 226 -4.53 9.64 -4.18
CA GLN A 226 -4.58 8.62 -3.14
C GLN A 226 -5.38 7.39 -3.57
N ALA A 227 -6.55 7.56 -4.20
CA ALA A 227 -7.34 6.44 -4.71
C ALA A 227 -6.57 5.61 -5.74
N PHE A 228 -5.90 6.28 -6.69
CA PHE A 228 -5.11 5.59 -7.72
C PHE A 228 -3.89 4.88 -7.13
N PHE A 229 -3.19 5.54 -6.20
CA PHE A 229 -2.04 4.97 -5.52
C PHE A 229 -2.41 3.74 -4.67
N SER A 230 -3.45 3.85 -3.84
CA SER A 230 -3.91 2.76 -2.96
C SER A 230 -4.34 1.55 -3.78
N LEU A 231 -5.13 1.76 -4.83
CA LEU A 231 -5.66 0.67 -5.66
C LEU A 231 -4.67 0.11 -6.69
N SER A 232 -3.40 0.55 -6.69
CA SER A 232 -2.38 0.16 -7.68
C SER A 232 -2.78 0.43 -9.14
N ILE A 233 -3.55 1.50 -9.37
CA ILE A 233 -4.09 1.85 -10.70
C ILE A 233 -3.07 2.65 -11.51
N GLY A 234 -3.01 2.40 -12.83
CA GLY A 234 -2.24 3.18 -13.79
C GLY A 234 -0.77 2.79 -13.90
N MET A 235 -0.28 1.87 -13.05
CA MET A 235 1.10 1.39 -13.06
C MET A 235 1.26 -0.01 -13.68
N GLY A 236 0.20 -0.56 -14.28
CA GLY A 236 0.27 -1.84 -14.99
C GLY A 236 0.25 -3.10 -14.11
N THR A 237 0.19 -2.94 -12.78
CA THR A 237 0.04 -4.07 -11.83
C THR A 237 -1.25 -4.82 -12.07
N LEU A 238 -2.39 -4.13 -12.18
CA LEU A 238 -3.68 -4.78 -12.37
C LEU A 238 -3.82 -5.39 -13.77
N ILE A 239 -3.18 -4.82 -14.80
CA ILE A 239 -3.07 -5.45 -16.12
C ILE A 239 -2.27 -6.75 -16.02
N THR A 240 -1.11 -6.71 -15.33
CA THR A 240 -0.24 -7.88 -15.17
C THR A 240 -0.94 -8.96 -14.37
N TYR A 241 -1.59 -8.63 -13.25
CA TYR A 241 -2.32 -9.60 -12.43
C TYR A 241 -3.60 -10.09 -13.11
N GLY A 242 -4.31 -9.19 -13.79
CA GLY A 242 -5.50 -9.50 -14.59
C GLY A 242 -5.21 -10.49 -15.71
N SER A 243 -3.99 -10.49 -16.23
CA SER A 243 -3.56 -11.46 -17.23
C SER A 243 -3.40 -12.89 -16.73
N TYR A 244 -3.56 -13.14 -15.43
CA TYR A 244 -3.64 -14.48 -14.83
C TYR A 244 -5.07 -14.90 -14.44
N ILE A 245 -6.07 -14.01 -14.58
CA ILE A 245 -7.48 -14.29 -14.22
C ILE A 245 -8.15 -15.16 -15.29
N LYS A 246 -8.93 -16.16 -14.86
CA LYS A 246 -9.65 -17.07 -15.75
C LYS A 246 -10.88 -16.41 -16.41
N LYS A 247 -11.37 -16.99 -17.51
CA LYS A 247 -12.47 -16.40 -18.31
C LYS A 247 -13.81 -16.43 -17.58
N GLU A 248 -14.04 -17.46 -16.78
CA GLU A 248 -15.26 -17.66 -15.98
C GLU A 248 -15.42 -16.65 -14.83
N ASP A 249 -14.36 -15.91 -14.48
CA ASP A 249 -14.40 -14.99 -13.35
C ASP A 249 -15.06 -13.65 -13.68
N ASN A 250 -15.93 -13.18 -12.79
CA ASN A 250 -16.50 -11.83 -12.88
C ASN A 250 -15.46 -10.79 -12.41
N LEU A 251 -14.97 -9.99 -13.36
CA LEU A 251 -13.95 -8.96 -13.09
C LEU A 251 -14.49 -7.78 -12.28
N ALA A 252 -15.73 -7.35 -12.52
CA ALA A 252 -16.34 -6.24 -11.80
C ALA A 252 -16.55 -6.59 -10.33
N THR A 253 -17.04 -7.80 -10.04
CA THR A 253 -17.16 -8.30 -8.66
C THR A 253 -15.79 -8.41 -8.00
N SER A 254 -14.77 -8.87 -8.72
CA SER A 254 -13.40 -8.96 -8.18
C SER A 254 -12.83 -7.58 -7.85
N ALA A 255 -12.99 -6.60 -8.75
CA ALA A 255 -12.58 -5.23 -8.53
C ALA A 255 -13.30 -4.58 -7.34
N ALA A 256 -14.61 -4.81 -7.20
CA ALA A 256 -15.40 -4.30 -6.09
C ALA A 256 -14.91 -4.88 -4.73
N TRP A 257 -14.64 -6.19 -4.66
CA TRP A 257 -14.12 -6.81 -3.44
C TRP A 257 -12.73 -6.31 -3.06
N ILE A 258 -11.81 -6.23 -4.03
CA ILE A 258 -10.45 -5.72 -3.80
C ILE A 258 -10.51 -4.28 -3.29
N THR A 259 -11.33 -3.45 -3.94
CA THR A 259 -11.51 -2.04 -3.57
C THR A 259 -12.12 -1.90 -2.17
N LEU A 260 -13.10 -2.74 -1.83
CA LEU A 260 -13.71 -2.73 -0.50
C LEU A 260 -12.70 -3.08 0.58
N VAL A 261 -11.90 -4.14 0.38
CA VAL A 261 -10.87 -4.56 1.34
C VAL A 261 -9.81 -3.46 1.51
N ASP A 262 -9.29 -2.91 0.41
CA ASP A 262 -8.34 -1.79 0.42
C ASP A 262 -8.89 -0.59 1.22
N THR A 263 -10.13 -0.18 0.92
CA THR A 263 -10.80 0.94 1.59
C THR A 263 -11.02 0.67 3.07
N MET A 264 -11.45 -0.55 3.43
CA MET A 264 -11.63 -0.95 4.82
C MET A 264 -10.32 -0.88 5.59
N ILE A 265 -9.22 -1.37 5.02
CA ILE A 265 -7.90 -1.27 5.66
C ILE A 265 -7.50 0.19 5.88
N ALA A 266 -7.72 1.08 4.91
CA ALA A 266 -7.43 2.51 5.08
C ALA A 266 -8.24 3.14 6.21
N ILE A 267 -9.53 2.84 6.30
CA ILE A 267 -10.40 3.34 7.38
C ILE A 267 -9.96 2.79 8.74
N ILE A 268 -9.69 1.49 8.85
CA ILE A 268 -9.25 0.87 10.10
C ILE A 268 -7.86 1.42 10.50
N ALA A 269 -6.96 1.67 9.55
CA ALA A 269 -5.69 2.34 9.82
C ALA A 269 -5.90 3.77 10.35
N GLY A 270 -6.85 4.53 9.79
CA GLY A 270 -7.30 5.80 10.36
C GLY A 270 -7.76 5.67 11.81
N ILE A 271 -8.56 4.63 12.12
CA ILE A 271 -9.01 4.32 13.49
C ILE A 271 -7.85 3.88 14.40
N ALA A 272 -6.83 3.22 13.87
CA ALA A 272 -5.64 2.85 14.64
C ALA A 272 -4.74 4.06 14.96
N ILE A 273 -4.77 5.11 14.14
CA ILE A 273 -3.86 6.25 14.25
C ILE A 273 -4.50 7.47 14.92
N PHE A 274 -5.63 7.97 14.40
CA PHE A 274 -6.19 9.25 14.85
C PHE A 274 -6.68 9.26 16.30
N PRO A 275 -7.39 8.24 16.82
CA PRO A 275 -7.80 8.23 18.21
C PRO A 275 -6.61 8.24 19.19
N ALA A 276 -5.57 7.43 18.94
CA ALA A 276 -4.32 7.50 19.69
C ALA A 276 -3.65 8.88 19.57
N LEU A 277 -3.55 9.42 18.35
CA LEU A 277 -2.97 10.73 18.10
C LEU A 277 -3.62 11.84 18.94
N PHE A 278 -4.95 11.91 18.95
CA PHE A 278 -5.69 12.93 19.70
C PHE A 278 -5.67 12.67 21.22
N ALA A 279 -5.69 11.41 21.66
CA ALA A 279 -5.61 11.06 23.07
C ALA A 279 -4.30 11.52 23.74
N PHE A 280 -3.21 11.49 22.98
CA PHE A 280 -1.88 11.91 23.45
C PHE A 280 -1.46 13.30 22.96
N GLY A 281 -2.40 14.10 22.42
CA GLY A 281 -2.16 15.51 22.07
C GLY A 281 -1.29 15.74 20.81
N GLY A 282 -1.11 14.72 19.97
CA GLY A 282 -0.34 14.83 18.73
C GLY A 282 -1.07 15.59 17.62
N SER A 283 -0.29 16.13 16.68
CA SER A 283 -0.83 16.86 15.52
C SER A 283 -1.11 15.93 14.33
N PRO A 284 -2.30 15.99 13.71
CA PRO A 284 -2.61 15.23 12.48
C PRO A 284 -1.86 15.73 11.24
N SER A 285 -1.34 16.96 11.25
CA SER A 285 -0.70 17.59 10.09
C SER A 285 0.83 17.46 10.13
N SER A 286 1.33 16.24 10.27
CA SER A 286 2.78 15.94 10.40
C SER A 286 3.40 15.30 9.14
N GLY A 287 2.65 15.22 8.04
CA GLY A 287 3.11 14.69 6.76
C GLY A 287 3.73 13.28 6.87
N PRO A 288 4.75 12.97 6.05
CA PRO A 288 5.46 11.68 6.07
C PRO A 288 5.98 11.26 7.46
N GLY A 289 6.31 12.23 8.32
CA GLY A 289 6.84 12.01 9.67
C GLY A 289 5.80 11.57 10.70
N LEU A 290 4.49 11.61 10.38
CA LEU A 290 3.42 11.17 11.30
C LEU A 290 3.72 9.79 11.90
N VAL A 291 4.10 8.83 11.06
CA VAL A 291 4.36 7.45 11.48
C VAL A 291 5.72 7.26 12.15
N PHE A 292 6.74 7.99 11.71
CA PHE A 292 8.13 7.74 12.12
C PHE A 292 8.65 8.69 13.20
N ALA A 293 7.89 9.73 13.52
CA ALA A 293 8.19 10.65 14.62
C ALA A 293 7.07 10.65 15.67
N VAL A 294 5.84 10.96 15.25
CA VAL A 294 4.73 11.18 16.19
C VAL A 294 4.24 9.87 16.82
N LEU A 295 4.12 8.78 16.05
CA LEU A 295 3.71 7.50 16.63
C LEU A 295 4.72 6.92 17.65
N PRO A 296 6.04 6.93 17.41
CA PRO A 296 7.02 6.58 18.44
C PRO A 296 6.87 7.35 19.75
N GLU A 297 6.64 8.67 19.67
CA GLU A 297 6.39 9.51 20.84
C GLU A 297 5.13 9.07 21.60
N ILE A 298 4.07 8.72 20.88
CA ILE A 298 2.84 8.18 21.47
C ILE A 298 3.08 6.81 22.10
N PHE A 299 3.80 5.93 21.42
CA PHE A 299 4.11 4.60 21.95
C PHE A 299 4.93 4.69 23.23
N GLU A 300 5.85 5.63 23.37
CA GLU A 300 6.62 5.84 24.61
C GLU A 300 5.70 6.13 25.81
N GLN A 301 4.62 6.89 25.61
CA GLN A 301 3.66 7.24 26.66
C GLN A 301 2.68 6.11 27.00
N MET A 302 2.63 5.05 26.18
CA MET A 302 1.71 3.93 26.35
C MET A 302 2.26 2.84 27.27
N PRO A 303 1.43 2.27 28.17
CA PRO A 303 1.74 0.99 28.79
C PRO A 303 1.97 -0.08 27.71
N LEU A 304 3.07 -0.82 27.83
CA LEU A 304 3.54 -1.78 26.81
C LEU A 304 3.82 -1.13 25.44
N GLY A 305 4.23 0.13 25.43
CA GLY A 305 4.57 0.91 24.23
C GLY A 305 5.45 0.18 23.22
N SER A 306 6.52 -0.47 23.68
CA SER A 306 7.46 -1.19 22.82
C SER A 306 6.81 -2.38 22.08
N VAL A 307 5.86 -3.05 22.73
CA VAL A 307 5.07 -4.13 22.11
C VAL A 307 4.18 -3.58 21.02
N PHE A 308 3.44 -2.49 21.30
CA PHE A 308 2.56 -1.87 20.30
C PHE A 308 3.35 -1.26 19.14
N ALA A 309 4.51 -0.66 19.41
CA ALA A 309 5.44 -0.18 18.38
C ALA A 309 5.92 -1.34 17.50
N ALA A 310 6.37 -2.45 18.09
CA ALA A 310 6.80 -3.62 17.34
C ALA A 310 5.67 -4.20 16.47
N LEU A 311 4.45 -4.32 17.02
CA LEU A 311 3.27 -4.78 16.28
C LEU A 311 2.89 -3.84 15.13
N PHE A 312 3.00 -2.53 15.34
CA PHE A 312 2.72 -1.54 14.32
C PHE A 312 3.76 -1.59 13.20
N PHE A 313 5.06 -1.55 13.51
CA PHE A 313 6.10 -1.53 12.49
C PHE A 313 6.27 -2.85 11.74
N ILE A 314 5.99 -4.00 12.37
CA ILE A 314 5.92 -5.28 11.64
C ILE A 314 4.72 -5.31 10.70
N LEU A 315 3.57 -4.79 11.13
CA LEU A 315 2.39 -4.66 10.27
C LEU A 315 2.70 -3.78 9.04
N LEU A 316 3.37 -2.64 9.23
CA LEU A 316 3.78 -1.78 8.12
C LEU A 316 4.78 -2.47 7.19
N SER A 317 5.74 -3.20 7.77
CA SER A 317 6.73 -3.96 6.99
C SER A 317 6.06 -5.03 6.14
N ILE A 318 5.08 -5.75 6.70
CA ILE A 318 4.27 -6.74 5.99
C ILE A 318 3.49 -6.10 4.85
N ALA A 319 2.79 -4.99 5.14
CA ALA A 319 2.02 -4.24 4.16
C ALA A 319 2.90 -3.73 3.01
N ALA A 320 4.09 -3.23 3.34
CA ALA A 320 5.04 -2.77 2.34
C ALA A 320 5.59 -3.92 1.49
N LEU A 321 5.81 -5.09 2.10
CA LEU A 321 6.32 -6.26 1.40
C LEU A 321 5.32 -6.75 0.35
N THR A 322 4.03 -6.87 0.69
CA THR A 322 3.00 -7.33 -0.26
C THR A 322 2.83 -6.39 -1.46
N SER A 323 2.92 -5.07 -1.25
CA SER A 323 2.90 -4.11 -2.36
C SER A 323 4.18 -4.12 -3.18
N THR A 324 5.37 -4.14 -2.58
CA THR A 324 6.64 -4.13 -3.33
C THR A 324 6.81 -5.38 -4.19
N ILE A 325 6.35 -6.54 -3.72
CA ILE A 325 6.27 -7.77 -4.54
C ILE A 325 5.48 -7.49 -5.82
N SER A 326 4.28 -6.93 -5.66
CA SER A 326 3.36 -6.70 -6.78
C SER A 326 3.86 -5.64 -7.77
N ILE A 327 4.53 -4.61 -7.27
CA ILE A 327 5.13 -3.56 -8.12
C ILE A 327 6.36 -4.10 -8.86
N LEU A 328 7.23 -4.87 -8.19
CA LEU A 328 8.41 -5.47 -8.82
C LEU A 328 8.02 -6.46 -9.90
N GLU A 329 6.97 -7.26 -9.70
CA GLU A 329 6.46 -8.21 -10.69
C GLU A 329 6.09 -7.54 -12.02
N VAL A 330 5.62 -6.28 -12.02
CA VAL A 330 5.34 -5.54 -13.27
C VAL A 330 6.61 -5.34 -14.09
N VAL A 331 7.71 -4.99 -13.43
CA VAL A 331 9.00 -4.75 -14.08
C VAL A 331 9.60 -6.08 -14.54
N VAL A 332 9.56 -7.11 -13.71
CA VAL A 332 10.09 -8.44 -14.01
C VAL A 332 9.33 -9.09 -15.17
N ALA A 333 8.00 -9.08 -15.15
CA ALA A 333 7.16 -9.66 -16.20
C ALA A 333 7.28 -8.93 -17.56
N TYR A 334 7.87 -7.73 -17.59
CA TYR A 334 8.18 -7.04 -18.84
C TYR A 334 9.56 -7.44 -19.40
N LEU A 335 10.55 -7.66 -18.53
CA LEU A 335 11.92 -7.97 -18.91
C LEU A 335 12.14 -9.45 -19.25
N VAL A 336 11.32 -10.33 -18.67
CA VAL A 336 11.35 -11.79 -18.86
C VAL A 336 10.12 -12.22 -19.67
#